data_AF-A0A813X518-F1
#
_entry.id   AF-A0A813X518-F1
#
_cell.length_a   1.000
_cell.length_b   1.000
_cell.length_c   1.000
_cell.angle_alpha   90.00
_cell.angle_beta   90.00
_cell.angle_gamma   90.00
#
_symmetry.space_group_name_H-M   'P 1'
#
loop_
_entity.id
_entity.type
_entity.pdbx_description
1 polymer ?
#
loop_
_entity_poly.entity_id
_entity_poly.type
_entity_poly.pdbx_seq_one_letter_code
_entity_poly.pdbx_strand_id
1 'polypeptide(L)'
;MSIIPPSASLVRFDNPTLISAQTDRDRKGIGGGMGGKQNEQQMMDIPGSSPQLQRKQQTMKDLSLEEILDKILPPRMTKDPNNSDLLYCQRISSTPATRLDVINLQEQLDMRLQQRQARETGICPVRRELFSQCFDELIRQVAINCAERGLLLLRVRDELQMTLRAYQTLYESSVAFGMRKALMAEQGKAELERKLIQLDEDKRELERQLKDTKANAEATEKKLTEQRQVEERKHMEEINFLKKTNQQLKAQLEGLIAPKK
;
A
#
# COMPACT_ATOMS: atom_id res chain seq x y z
N MET A 1 11.94 15.85 20.79
CA MET A 1 12.32 14.50 21.28
C MET A 1 12.36 14.57 22.80
N SER A 2 11.42 13.94 23.48
CA SER A 2 11.27 14.05 24.94
C SER A 2 12.36 13.26 25.66
N ILE A 3 13.15 13.96 26.46
CA ILE A 3 14.08 13.39 27.44
C ILE A 3 13.24 12.56 28.41
N ILE A 4 13.43 11.24 28.38
CA ILE A 4 12.81 10.34 29.36
C ILE A 4 13.63 10.51 30.65
N PRO A 5 13.07 11.06 31.74
CA PRO A 5 13.81 11.20 32.99
C PRO A 5 14.24 9.82 33.52
N PRO A 6 15.36 9.71 34.23
CA PRO A 6 15.87 8.45 34.76
C PRO A 6 14.88 7.71 35.69
N SER A 7 13.84 8.39 36.18
CA SER A 7 12.72 7.84 36.97
C SER A 7 11.58 7.20 36.14
N ALA A 8 11.66 7.18 34.81
CA ALA A 8 10.58 6.70 33.95
C ALA A 8 10.77 5.28 33.40
N SER A 9 11.91 4.64 33.64
CA SER A 9 12.19 3.27 33.21
C SER A 9 11.97 2.27 34.34
N LEU A 10 11.43 1.09 34.03
CA LEU A 10 11.35 -0.03 34.98
C LEU A 10 12.70 -0.76 35.17
N VAL A 11 13.59 -0.66 34.17
CA VAL A 11 14.94 -1.23 34.22
C VAL A 11 15.85 -0.44 35.17
N ARG A 12 16.62 -1.16 35.99
CA ARG A 12 17.58 -0.58 36.92
C ARG A 12 18.90 -0.22 36.22
N PHE A 13 19.25 1.06 36.24
CA PHE A 13 20.51 1.58 35.71
C PHE A 13 21.45 2.02 36.83
N ASP A 14 22.76 2.02 36.53
CA ASP A 14 23.75 2.66 37.37
C ASP A 14 23.76 4.18 37.18
N ASN A 15 24.50 4.88 38.04
CA ASN A 15 24.67 6.33 37.92
C ASN A 15 25.42 6.67 36.62
N PRO A 16 25.03 7.75 35.92
CA PRO A 16 25.68 8.14 34.67
C PRO A 16 27.16 8.50 34.91
N THR A 17 28.04 7.96 34.08
CA THR A 17 29.49 8.24 34.10
C THR A 17 29.89 9.11 32.91
N LEU A 18 30.78 10.08 33.13
CA LEU A 18 31.26 10.98 32.09
C LEU A 18 32.32 10.27 31.23
N ILE A 19 32.11 10.24 29.91
CA ILE A 19 33.04 9.62 28.95
C ILE A 19 33.92 10.67 28.23
N SER A 20 33.55 11.95 28.21
CA SER A 20 34.40 13.02 27.69
C SER A 20 34.26 14.33 28.47
N ALA A 21 35.33 14.75 29.15
CA ALA A 21 35.71 16.15 29.25
C ALA A 21 36.92 16.29 28.32
N GLN A 22 36.79 17.01 27.20
CA GLN A 22 37.99 17.42 26.47
C GLN A 22 38.75 18.38 27.39
N THR A 23 39.76 17.86 28.07
CA THR A 23 40.84 18.69 28.59
C THR A 23 41.63 19.15 27.38
N ASP A 24 41.65 20.46 27.16
CA ASP A 24 42.62 21.15 26.33
C ASP A 24 44.02 20.58 26.60
N ARG A 25 44.62 19.93 25.60
CA ARG A 25 46.07 19.77 25.48
C ARG A 25 46.47 19.52 24.03
N ASP A 26 47.21 20.52 23.54
CA ASP A 26 48.21 20.48 22.48
C ASP A 26 47.76 20.56 21.02
N ARG A 27 47.52 21.82 20.65
CA ARG A 27 47.72 22.40 19.34
C ARG A 27 49.23 22.41 18.98
N LYS A 28 49.71 21.38 18.28
CA LYS A 28 50.89 21.39 17.39
C LYS A 28 50.57 20.44 16.22
N GLY A 29 50.38 20.84 14.97
CA GLY A 29 51.13 21.85 14.23
C GLY A 29 52.28 21.17 13.49
N ILE A 30 52.01 20.28 12.53
CA ILE A 30 52.95 19.92 11.45
C ILE A 30 52.12 19.66 10.18
N GLY A 31 52.30 20.54 9.19
CA GLY A 31 51.78 20.37 7.84
C GLY A 31 52.62 19.43 7.00
N GLY A 32 52.04 18.94 5.90
CA GLY A 32 52.75 18.20 4.88
C GLY A 32 51.84 17.66 3.78
N GLY A 33 51.75 18.41 2.66
CA GLY A 33 51.90 17.84 1.31
C GLY A 33 50.75 17.02 0.69
N MET A 34 49.95 17.73 -0.11
CA MET A 34 49.42 17.41 -1.46
C MET A 34 49.27 15.96 -2.00
N GLY A 35 48.12 15.78 -2.69
CA GLY A 35 47.89 14.86 -3.81
C GLY A 35 46.69 13.95 -3.53
N GLY A 36 45.52 14.02 -4.19
CA GLY A 36 45.20 14.43 -5.54
C GLY A 36 44.63 13.22 -6.28
N LYS A 37 43.29 13.10 -6.35
CA LYS A 37 42.47 12.75 -7.54
C LYS A 37 41.13 12.07 -7.16
N GLN A 38 40.10 12.62 -7.80
CA GLN A 38 38.75 12.08 -7.96
C GLN A 38 38.78 10.81 -8.82
N ASN A 39 37.87 9.87 -8.59
CA ASN A 39 37.00 9.37 -9.67
C ASN A 39 35.78 8.63 -9.14
N GLU A 40 34.60 9.02 -9.63
CA GLU A 40 33.38 8.21 -9.63
C GLU A 40 33.52 7.10 -10.68
N GLN A 41 33.05 5.89 -10.38
CA GLN A 41 32.35 5.09 -11.39
C GLN A 41 31.46 4.02 -10.76
N GLN A 42 30.18 4.08 -11.13
CA GLN A 42 29.22 2.98 -11.10
C GLN A 42 29.73 1.77 -11.88
N MET A 43 29.49 0.56 -11.39
CA MET A 43 29.12 -0.59 -12.22
C MET A 43 28.14 -1.50 -11.46
N MET A 44 27.09 -1.90 -12.16
CA MET A 44 26.29 -3.09 -11.87
C MET A 44 27.16 -4.33 -12.09
N ASP A 45 26.97 -5.38 -11.28
CA ASP A 45 26.99 -6.78 -11.75
C ASP A 45 26.49 -7.75 -10.64
N ILE A 46 25.59 -8.64 -11.05
CA ILE A 46 25.23 -9.90 -10.38
C ILE A 46 26.15 -10.96 -11.00
N PRO A 47 26.92 -11.75 -10.24
CA PRO A 47 26.46 -13.12 -9.98
C PRO A 47 26.88 -13.68 -8.61
N GLY A 48 26.10 -14.69 -8.18
CA GLY A 48 26.29 -15.39 -6.92
C GLY A 48 27.70 -15.90 -6.69
N SER A 49 28.20 -15.64 -5.50
CA SER A 49 29.07 -16.49 -4.69
C SER A 49 29.13 -15.83 -3.32
N SER A 50 28.33 -16.34 -2.39
CA SER A 50 28.35 -15.90 -1.00
C SER A 50 29.79 -16.01 -0.49
N PRO A 51 30.45 -14.93 -0.06
CA PRO A 51 31.63 -15.06 0.76
C PRO A 51 31.15 -15.72 2.05
N GLN A 52 31.64 -16.92 2.34
CA GLN A 52 31.54 -17.51 3.66
C GLN A 52 32.21 -16.53 4.63
N LEU A 53 31.42 -15.61 5.17
CA LEU A 53 31.69 -14.96 6.43
C LEU A 53 31.77 -16.09 7.44
N GLN A 54 33.00 -16.56 7.69
CA GLN A 54 33.37 -17.31 8.87
C GLN A 54 33.02 -16.40 10.06
N ARG A 55 31.74 -16.43 10.44
CA ARG A 55 31.25 -15.92 11.71
C ARG A 55 31.96 -16.80 12.72
N LYS A 56 33.08 -16.30 13.26
CA LYS A 56 33.68 -16.82 14.48
C LYS A 56 32.52 -17.01 15.45
N GLN A 57 32.08 -18.25 15.62
CA GLN A 57 31.25 -18.62 16.75
C GLN A 57 32.17 -18.44 17.95
N GLN A 58 32.19 -17.23 18.49
CA GLN A 58 32.64 -17.03 19.86
C GLN A 58 31.79 -18.00 20.68
N THR A 59 32.43 -19.06 21.16
CA THR A 59 31.86 -19.96 22.14
C THR A 59 31.35 -19.08 23.28
N MET A 60 30.04 -19.13 23.52
CA MET A 60 29.30 -18.33 24.53
C MET A 60 29.77 -18.58 25.99
N LYS A 61 30.91 -19.24 26.19
CA LYS A 61 31.44 -19.67 27.49
C LYS A 61 32.23 -18.58 28.23
N ASP A 62 32.71 -17.55 27.54
CA ASP A 62 33.59 -16.53 28.15
C ASP A 62 33.08 -15.08 27.95
N LEU A 63 31.77 -14.86 27.82
CA LEU A 63 31.23 -13.49 27.83
C LEU A 63 31.22 -12.98 29.27
N SER A 64 31.86 -11.84 29.51
CA SER A 64 31.77 -11.17 30.81
C SER A 64 30.32 -10.77 31.10
N LEU A 65 29.94 -10.72 32.39
CA LEU A 65 28.59 -10.31 32.79
C LEU A 65 28.23 -8.93 32.20
N GLU A 66 29.19 -8.02 32.14
CA GLU A 66 29.01 -6.69 31.54
C GLU A 66 28.63 -6.76 30.06
N GLU A 67 29.31 -7.62 29.27
CA GLU A 67 28.97 -7.81 27.85
C GLU A 67 27.59 -8.43 27.66
N ILE A 68 27.15 -9.28 28.58
CA ILE A 68 25.81 -9.86 28.54
C ILE A 68 24.76 -8.78 28.86
N LEU A 69 25.01 -7.94 29.87
CA LEU A 69 24.15 -6.82 30.21
C LEU A 69 24.03 -5.82 29.05
N ASP A 70 25.14 -5.47 28.40
CA ASP A 70 25.14 -4.59 27.23
C ASP A 70 24.37 -5.17 26.03
N LYS A 71 24.31 -6.51 25.89
CA LYS A 71 23.47 -7.19 24.89
C LYS A 71 21.98 -7.17 25.25
N ILE A 72 21.64 -7.18 26.54
CA ILE A 72 20.25 -7.13 27.00
C ILE A 72 19.65 -5.76 26.69
N LEU A 73 20.35 -4.69 27.07
CA LEU A 73 19.99 -3.33 26.72
C LEU A 73 21.28 -2.51 26.50
N PRO A 74 21.46 -1.91 25.32
CA PRO A 74 22.61 -1.07 25.06
C PRO A 74 22.70 0.10 26.07
N PRO A 75 23.91 0.49 26.47
CA PRO A 75 24.09 1.63 27.37
C PRO A 75 23.51 2.91 26.78
N ARG A 76 22.82 3.68 27.62
CA ARG A 76 22.21 4.94 27.20
C ARG A 76 23.28 6.02 27.15
N MET A 77 23.38 6.69 26.01
CA MET A 77 24.26 7.86 25.83
C MET A 77 23.41 9.11 25.90
N THR A 78 23.71 9.98 26.86
CA THR A 78 23.02 11.26 27.06
C THR A 78 24.03 12.39 27.00
N LYS A 79 23.71 13.42 26.21
CA LYS A 79 24.50 14.67 26.19
C LYS A 79 24.04 15.57 27.33
N ASP A 80 24.96 16.32 27.92
CA ASP A 80 24.60 17.34 28.90
C ASP A 80 23.73 18.43 28.25
N PRO A 81 22.57 18.80 28.83
CA PRO A 81 21.80 19.95 28.37
C PRO A 81 22.58 21.28 28.43
N ASN A 82 23.57 21.41 29.30
CA ASN A 82 24.35 22.65 29.47
C ASN A 82 25.65 22.68 28.67
N ASN A 83 26.18 21.52 28.25
CA ASN A 83 27.41 21.44 27.47
C ASN A 83 27.35 20.28 26.47
N SER A 84 27.19 20.61 25.19
CA SER A 84 27.03 19.63 24.11
C SER A 84 28.23 18.71 23.87
N ASP A 85 29.39 19.02 24.45
CA ASP A 85 30.63 18.24 24.34
C ASP A 85 30.82 17.21 25.47
N LEU A 86 29.97 17.27 26.50
CA LEU A 86 29.96 16.30 27.59
C LEU A 86 28.99 15.15 27.29
N LEU A 87 29.55 13.94 27.19
CA LEU A 87 28.80 12.71 26.98
C LEU A 87 28.78 11.88 28.28
N TYR A 88 27.56 11.60 28.74
CA TYR A 88 27.30 10.71 29.85
C TYR A 88 26.83 9.36 29.34
N CYS A 89 27.38 8.29 29.91
CA CYS A 89 26.98 6.92 29.65
C CYS A 89 26.32 6.33 30.88
N GLN A 90 25.15 5.75 30.68
CA GLN A 90 24.40 5.06 31.72
C GLN A 90 24.26 3.58 31.33
N ARG A 91 24.93 2.72 32.10
CA ARG A 91 24.89 1.26 31.95
C ARG A 91 23.79 0.64 32.81
N ILE A 92 23.39 -0.58 32.46
CA ILE A 92 22.51 -1.39 33.28
C ILE A 92 23.24 -1.78 34.56
N SER A 93 22.53 -1.76 35.69
CA SER A 93 23.13 -2.15 36.96
C SER A 93 23.47 -3.63 37.02
N SER A 94 24.69 -3.95 37.44
CA SER A 94 25.16 -5.31 37.72
C SER A 94 24.76 -5.79 39.13
N THR A 95 24.07 -4.96 39.91
CA THR A 95 23.65 -5.29 41.28
C THR A 95 22.60 -6.40 41.31
N PRO A 96 22.81 -7.48 42.09
CA PRO A 96 21.83 -8.56 42.22
C PRO A 96 20.55 -8.05 42.88
N ALA A 97 19.41 -8.59 42.46
CA ALA A 97 18.10 -8.19 42.99
C ALA A 97 17.73 -8.99 44.25
N THR A 98 17.11 -8.32 45.20
CA THR A 98 16.51 -8.91 46.39
C THR A 98 15.02 -9.20 46.16
N ARG A 99 14.40 -10.00 47.05
CA ARG A 99 12.94 -10.23 47.03
C ARG A 99 12.14 -8.92 47.09
N LEU A 100 12.62 -7.94 47.86
CA LEU A 100 11.98 -6.64 47.98
C LEU A 100 12.04 -5.86 46.66
N ASP A 101 13.16 -5.92 45.93
CA ASP A 101 13.30 -5.27 44.61
C ASP A 101 12.28 -5.81 43.60
N VAL A 102 11.99 -7.12 43.64
CA VAL A 102 10.99 -7.74 42.75
C VAL A 102 9.58 -7.28 43.09
N ILE A 103 9.24 -7.16 44.38
CA ILE A 103 7.94 -6.63 44.82
C ILE A 103 7.79 -5.18 44.38
N ASN A 104 8.82 -4.36 44.59
CA ASN A 104 8.83 -2.96 44.17
C ASN A 104 8.69 -2.82 42.65
N LEU A 105 9.30 -3.71 41.85
CA LEU A 105 9.17 -3.73 40.40
C LEU A 105 7.72 -3.99 39.98
N GLN A 106 7.05 -4.96 40.62
CA GLN A 106 5.64 -5.26 40.36
C GLN A 106 4.75 -4.06 40.68
N GLU A 107 4.88 -3.50 41.89
CA GLU A 107 4.09 -2.33 42.31
C GLU A 107 4.31 -1.13 41.38
N GLN A 108 5.55 -0.89 40.94
CA GLN A 108 5.86 0.16 39.99
C GLN A 108 5.27 -0.08 38.60
N LEU A 109 5.21 -1.34 38.14
CA LEU A 109 4.58 -1.69 36.88
C LEU A 109 3.07 -1.41 36.96
N ASP A 110 2.42 -1.90 38.01
CA ASP A 110 0.98 -1.74 38.23
C ASP A 110 0.60 -0.26 38.35
N MET A 111 1.35 0.50 39.16
CA MET A 111 1.19 1.95 39.29
C MET A 111 1.33 2.65 37.94
N ARG A 112 2.33 2.31 37.13
CA ARG A 112 2.53 2.96 35.81
C ARG A 112 1.49 2.56 34.78
N LEU A 113 1.00 1.32 34.80
CA LEU A 113 -0.12 0.88 33.95
C LEU A 113 -1.38 1.70 34.27
N GLN A 114 -1.67 1.91 35.55
CA GLN A 114 -2.82 2.70 35.99
C GLN A 114 -2.64 4.20 35.66
N GLN A 115 -1.48 4.79 35.98
CA GLN A 115 -1.19 6.21 35.72
C GLN A 115 -1.26 6.55 34.23
N ARG A 116 -0.75 5.66 33.37
CA ARG A 116 -0.81 5.84 31.91
C ARG A 116 -2.08 5.29 31.27
N GLN A 117 -3.07 4.85 32.08
CA GLN A 117 -4.36 4.32 31.63
C GLN A 117 -4.22 3.27 30.53
N ALA A 118 -3.35 2.30 30.74
CA ALA A 118 -3.14 1.21 29.80
C ALA A 118 -4.41 0.33 29.69
N ARG A 119 -4.76 -0.08 28.46
CA ARG A 119 -5.92 -0.96 28.24
C ARG A 119 -5.62 -2.38 28.73
N GLU A 120 -6.57 -2.96 29.46
CA GLU A 120 -6.49 -4.35 29.95
C GLU A 120 -6.68 -5.39 28.83
N THR A 121 -7.47 -5.05 27.81
CA THR A 121 -7.76 -5.95 26.68
C THR A 121 -7.40 -5.30 25.35
N GLY A 122 -7.09 -6.15 24.36
CA GLY A 122 -6.68 -5.71 23.02
C GLY A 122 -5.27 -5.13 22.93
N ILE A 123 -4.95 -4.56 21.77
CA ILE A 123 -3.63 -4.00 21.47
C ILE A 123 -3.46 -2.66 22.18
N CYS A 124 -2.43 -2.54 23.01
CA CYS A 124 -2.11 -1.30 23.74
C CYS A 124 -0.60 -1.03 23.69
N PRO A 125 -0.15 0.10 23.10
CA PRO A 125 1.28 0.41 22.96
C PRO A 125 1.92 0.71 24.32
N VAL A 126 1.22 1.43 25.21
CA VAL A 126 1.70 1.75 26.57
C VAL A 126 1.94 0.47 27.36
N ARG A 127 0.98 -0.46 27.34
CA ARG A 127 1.13 -1.76 28.00
C ARG A 127 2.33 -2.51 27.42
N ARG A 128 2.42 -2.60 26.09
CA ARG A 128 3.52 -3.29 25.42
C ARG A 128 4.89 -2.72 25.80
N GLU A 129 5.01 -1.40 25.87
CA GLU A 129 6.24 -0.71 26.29
C GLU A 129 6.61 -1.09 27.73
N LEU A 130 5.67 -0.95 28.68
CA LEU A 130 5.91 -1.23 30.10
C LEU A 130 6.25 -2.71 30.35
N PHE A 131 5.54 -3.64 29.69
CA PHE A 131 5.86 -5.07 29.78
C PHE A 131 7.20 -5.42 29.13
N SER A 132 7.58 -4.75 28.03
CA SER A 132 8.91 -4.93 27.44
C SER A 132 10.01 -4.49 28.40
N GLN A 133 9.86 -3.32 29.03
CA GLN A 133 10.82 -2.84 30.03
C GLN A 133 10.88 -3.74 31.25
N CYS A 134 9.74 -4.23 31.74
CA CYS A 134 9.70 -5.19 32.84
C CYS A 134 10.42 -6.50 32.46
N PHE A 135 10.20 -7.01 31.25
CA PHE A 135 10.86 -8.22 30.79
C PHE A 135 12.38 -8.04 30.66
N ASP A 136 12.84 -6.88 30.18
CA ASP A 136 14.26 -6.55 30.14
C ASP A 136 14.88 -6.51 31.56
N GLU A 137 14.17 -5.97 32.55
CA GLU A 137 14.59 -6.00 33.96
C GLU A 137 14.62 -7.43 34.53
N LEU A 138 13.64 -8.27 34.20
CA LEU A 138 13.66 -9.69 34.58
C LEU A 138 14.84 -10.43 33.96
N ILE A 139 15.14 -10.17 32.68
CA ILE A 139 16.30 -10.76 32.00
C ILE A 139 17.60 -10.30 32.67
N ARG A 140 17.72 -9.02 33.04
CA ARG A 140 18.86 -8.49 33.82
C ARG A 140 19.03 -9.25 35.14
N GLN A 141 17.98 -9.33 35.95
CA GLN A 141 18.02 -10.03 37.25
C GLN A 141 18.40 -11.50 37.10
N VAL A 142 17.83 -12.16 36.09
CA VAL A 142 18.11 -13.57 35.80
C VAL A 142 19.54 -13.77 35.30
N ALA A 143 20.06 -12.89 34.45
CA ALA A 143 21.41 -12.94 33.91
C ALA A 143 22.48 -12.76 35.00
N ILE A 144 22.24 -11.88 35.98
CA ILE A 144 23.13 -11.69 37.12
C ILE A 144 23.20 -12.96 37.99
N ASN A 145 22.07 -13.65 38.17
CA ASN A 145 22.04 -14.91 38.91
C ASN A 145 22.67 -16.07 38.14
N CYS A 146 22.37 -16.18 36.84
CA CYS A 146 22.89 -17.20 35.94
C CYS A 146 22.88 -16.67 34.50
N ALA A 147 24.07 -16.40 33.99
CA ALA A 147 24.30 -15.78 32.70
C ALA A 147 23.64 -16.56 31.54
N GLU A 148 23.74 -17.88 31.57
CA GLU A 148 23.22 -18.78 30.53
C GLU A 148 21.70 -18.70 30.43
N ARG A 149 21.01 -18.63 31.59
CA ARG A 149 19.55 -18.49 31.65
C ARG A 149 19.12 -17.11 31.15
N GLY A 150 19.87 -16.06 31.49
CA GLY A 150 19.64 -14.71 30.97
C GLY A 150 19.77 -14.65 29.44
N LEU A 151 20.84 -15.25 28.91
CA LEU A 151 21.09 -15.36 27.47
C LEU A 151 20.01 -16.15 26.73
N LEU A 152 19.46 -17.19 27.35
CA LEU A 152 18.34 -17.94 26.78
C LEU A 152 17.08 -17.07 26.70
N LEU A 153 16.72 -16.37 27.77
CA LEU A 153 15.56 -15.46 27.77
C LEU A 153 15.73 -14.31 26.79
N LEU A 154 16.95 -13.79 26.64
CA LEU A 154 17.29 -12.77 25.64
C LEU A 154 16.98 -13.25 24.22
N ARG A 155 17.37 -14.48 23.86
CA ARG A 155 17.06 -15.07 22.55
C ARG A 155 15.56 -15.22 22.33
N VAL A 156 14.84 -15.73 23.34
CA VAL A 156 13.38 -15.89 23.27
C VAL A 156 12.70 -14.53 23.08
N ARG A 157 13.15 -13.49 23.78
CA ARG A 157 12.66 -12.11 23.61
C ARG A 157 12.83 -11.64 22.16
N ASP A 158 14.04 -11.79 21.61
CA ASP A 158 14.36 -11.29 20.28
C ASP A 158 13.60 -12.06 19.19
N GLU A 159 13.42 -13.37 19.36
CA GLU A 159 12.59 -14.20 18.49
C GLU A 159 11.12 -13.75 18.53
N LEU A 160 10.54 -13.56 19.72
CA LEU A 160 9.17 -13.06 19.86
C LEU A 160 9.00 -11.68 19.23
N GLN A 161 9.97 -10.78 19.38
CA GLN A 161 9.95 -9.47 18.73
C GLN A 161 10.01 -9.59 17.20
N MET A 162 10.84 -10.48 16.66
CA MET A 162 10.92 -10.74 15.23
C MET A 162 9.59 -11.26 14.68
N THR A 163 9.00 -12.26 15.34
CA THR A 163 7.70 -12.84 14.95
C THR A 163 6.58 -11.78 15.00
N LEU A 164 6.59 -10.93 16.03
CA LEU A 164 5.60 -9.87 16.16
C LEU A 164 5.76 -8.78 15.08
N ARG A 165 7.00 -8.42 14.70
CA ARG A 165 7.26 -7.51 13.57
C ARG A 165 6.76 -8.12 12.25
N ALA A 166 6.99 -9.42 12.03
CA ALA A 166 6.50 -10.10 10.84
C ALA A 166 4.96 -10.08 10.76
N TYR A 167 4.27 -10.33 11.88
CA TYR A 167 2.81 -10.19 11.93
C TYR A 167 2.33 -8.75 11.69
N GLN A 168 3.05 -7.74 12.19
CA GLN A 168 2.73 -6.35 11.91
C GLN A 168 2.83 -6.04 10.41
N THR A 169 3.94 -6.40 9.76
CA THR A 169 4.11 -6.22 8.30
C THR A 169 3.04 -6.96 7.50
N LEU A 170 2.68 -8.17 7.90
CA LEU A 170 1.64 -8.95 7.24
C LEU A 170 0.26 -8.29 7.40
N TYR A 171 -0.05 -7.78 8.58
CA TYR A 171 -1.30 -7.06 8.85
C TYR A 171 -1.38 -5.74 8.06
N GLU A 172 -0.31 -4.96 8.04
CA GLU A 172 -0.24 -3.73 7.23
C GLU A 172 -0.45 -4.03 5.74
N SER A 173 0.17 -5.11 5.25
CA SER A 173 0.01 -5.57 3.87
C SER A 173 -1.41 -6.03 3.55
N SER A 174 -2.07 -6.74 4.47
CA SER A 174 -3.44 -7.25 4.27
C SER A 174 -4.47 -6.11 4.28
N VAL A 175 -4.31 -5.13 5.17
CA VAL A 175 -5.14 -3.92 5.20
C VAL A 175 -4.96 -3.12 3.90
N ALA A 176 -3.72 -2.92 3.46
CA ALA A 176 -3.44 -2.22 2.20
C ALA A 176 -4.03 -2.95 0.98
N PHE A 177 -3.96 -4.28 0.95
CA PHE A 177 -4.59 -5.09 -0.09
C PHE A 177 -6.11 -4.91 -0.11
N GLY A 178 -6.76 -4.99 1.06
CA GLY A 178 -8.21 -4.79 1.19
C GLY A 178 -8.66 -3.41 0.71
N MET A 179 -7.95 -2.36 1.13
CA MET A 179 -8.23 -0.99 0.69
C MET A 179 -8.07 -0.82 -0.82
N ARG A 180 -7.01 -1.38 -1.41
CA ARG A 180 -6.78 -1.34 -2.87
C ARG A 180 -7.90 -2.05 -3.64
N LYS A 181 -8.33 -3.22 -3.17
CA LYS A 181 -9.41 -3.97 -3.82
C LYS A 181 -10.76 -3.25 -3.72
N ALA A 182 -11.06 -2.63 -2.58
CA ALA A 182 -12.26 -1.80 -2.44
C ALA A 182 -12.25 -0.62 -3.42
N LEU A 183 -11.13 0.08 -3.52
CA LEU A 183 -10.97 1.20 -4.46
C LEU A 183 -11.09 0.76 -5.93
N MET A 184 -10.48 -0.38 -6.29
CA MET A 184 -10.62 -0.94 -7.65
C MET A 184 -12.08 -1.30 -7.98
N ALA A 185 -12.83 -1.82 -7.01
CA ALA A 185 -14.24 -2.14 -7.21
C ALA A 185 -15.08 -0.87 -7.46
N GLU A 186 -14.84 0.20 -6.68
CA GLU A 186 -15.51 1.50 -6.88
C GLU A 186 -15.17 2.13 -8.23
N GLN A 187 -13.90 2.09 -8.64
CA GLN A 187 -13.48 2.57 -9.97
C GLN A 187 -14.14 1.77 -11.09
N GLY A 188 -14.12 0.44 -11.00
CA GLY A 188 -14.77 -0.43 -11.99
C GLY A 188 -16.26 -0.17 -12.11
N LYS A 189 -16.95 0.05 -10.98
CA LYS A 189 -18.37 0.43 -10.95
C LYS A 189 -18.61 1.76 -11.67
N ALA A 190 -17.83 2.79 -11.35
CA ALA A 190 -17.95 4.12 -11.96
C ALA A 190 -17.66 4.11 -13.48
N GLU A 191 -16.79 3.22 -13.96
CA GLU A 191 -16.55 3.00 -15.40
C GLU A 191 -17.74 2.30 -16.08
N LEU A 192 -18.31 1.27 -15.44
CA LEU A 192 -19.50 0.58 -15.92
C LEU A 192 -20.71 1.50 -16.01
N GLU A 193 -20.94 2.34 -14.99
CA GLU A 193 -22.02 3.34 -14.99
C GLU A 193 -21.86 4.34 -16.14
N ARG A 194 -20.63 4.82 -16.41
CA ARG A 194 -20.35 5.69 -17.56
C ARG A 194 -20.65 5.00 -18.90
N LYS A 195 -20.25 3.74 -19.06
CA LYS A 195 -20.57 2.95 -20.26
C LYS A 195 -22.08 2.74 -20.43
N LEU A 196 -22.79 2.53 -19.33
CA LEU A 196 -24.25 2.36 -19.36
C LEU A 196 -24.94 3.62 -19.87
N ILE A 197 -24.53 4.81 -19.39
CA ILE A 197 -25.06 6.09 -19.86
C ILE A 197 -24.79 6.27 -21.36
N GLN A 198 -23.55 6.04 -21.81
CA GLN A 198 -23.19 6.14 -23.23
C GLN A 198 -24.02 5.19 -24.09
N LEU A 199 -24.16 3.92 -23.69
CA LEU A 199 -24.95 2.95 -24.43
C LEU A 199 -26.45 3.27 -24.45
N ASP A 200 -26.99 3.88 -23.39
CA ASP A 200 -28.39 4.32 -23.37
C ASP A 200 -28.62 5.51 -24.31
N GLU A 201 -27.66 6.45 -24.38
CA GLU A 201 -27.67 7.54 -25.36
C GLU A 201 -27.59 7.03 -26.80
N ASP A 202 -26.64 6.13 -27.08
CA ASP A 202 -26.46 5.52 -28.41
C ASP A 202 -27.70 4.74 -28.84
N LYS A 203 -28.31 3.98 -27.91
CA LYS A 203 -29.55 3.25 -28.16
C LYS A 203 -30.69 4.19 -28.55
N ARG A 204 -30.88 5.29 -27.81
CA ARG A 204 -31.93 6.28 -28.11
C ARG A 204 -31.72 6.93 -29.48
N GLU A 205 -30.49 7.26 -29.81
CA GLU A 205 -30.15 7.85 -31.10
C GLU A 205 -30.38 6.86 -32.25
N LEU A 206 -29.95 5.60 -32.09
CA LEU A 206 -30.23 4.54 -33.07
C LEU A 206 -31.72 4.27 -33.23
N GLU A 207 -32.50 4.23 -32.14
CA GLU A 207 -33.95 4.07 -32.20
C GLU A 207 -34.63 5.22 -32.97
N ARG A 208 -34.15 6.45 -32.76
CA ARG A 208 -34.60 7.62 -33.52
C ARG A 208 -34.28 7.50 -35.01
N GLN A 209 -33.03 7.18 -35.35
CA GLN A 209 -32.61 6.99 -36.74
C GLN A 209 -33.40 5.88 -37.44
N LEU A 210 -33.69 4.79 -36.73
CA LEU A 210 -34.50 3.68 -37.22
C LEU A 210 -35.94 4.14 -37.49
N LYS A 211 -36.51 4.97 -36.62
CA LYS A 211 -37.85 5.54 -36.82
C LYS A 211 -37.89 6.50 -38.03
N ASP A 212 -36.90 7.38 -38.15
CA ASP A 212 -36.81 8.36 -39.23
C ASP A 212 -36.62 7.66 -40.60
N THR A 213 -35.74 6.66 -40.67
CA THR A 213 -35.51 5.87 -41.89
C THR A 213 -36.73 5.03 -42.28
N LYS A 214 -37.44 4.42 -41.31
CA LYS A 214 -38.71 3.73 -41.57
C LYS A 214 -39.77 4.67 -42.13
N ALA A 215 -39.95 5.85 -41.54
CA ALA A 215 -40.91 6.83 -42.03
C ALA A 215 -40.57 7.30 -43.46
N ASN A 216 -39.29 7.50 -43.77
CA ASN A 216 -38.83 7.85 -45.11
C ASN A 216 -39.07 6.72 -46.13
N ALA A 217 -38.83 5.47 -45.74
CA ALA A 217 -39.10 4.30 -46.58
C ALA A 217 -40.60 4.18 -46.89
N GLU A 218 -41.47 4.26 -45.88
CA GLU A 218 -42.93 4.21 -46.04
C GLU A 218 -43.45 5.37 -46.91
N ALA A 219 -42.91 6.58 -46.74
CA ALA A 219 -43.28 7.73 -47.57
C ALA A 219 -42.86 7.53 -49.04
N THR A 220 -41.69 6.93 -49.27
CA THR A 220 -41.20 6.64 -50.62
C THR A 220 -42.02 5.53 -51.28
N GLU A 221 -42.37 4.49 -50.54
CA GLU A 221 -43.24 3.40 -51.01
C GLU A 221 -44.63 3.92 -51.41
N LYS A 222 -45.24 4.80 -50.59
CA LYS A 222 -46.51 5.46 -50.92
C LYS A 222 -46.40 6.29 -52.21
N LYS A 223 -45.35 7.09 -52.35
CA LYS A 223 -45.13 7.89 -53.57
C LYS A 223 -44.96 7.01 -54.81
N LEU A 224 -44.17 5.93 -54.72
CA LEU A 224 -43.94 5.02 -55.84
C LEU A 224 -45.22 4.24 -56.21
N THR A 225 -46.01 3.82 -55.22
CA THR A 225 -47.29 3.12 -55.49
C THR A 225 -48.32 4.07 -56.11
N GLU A 226 -48.41 5.31 -55.65
CA GLU A 226 -49.24 6.35 -56.28
C GLU A 226 -48.81 6.66 -57.72
N GLN A 227 -47.50 6.86 -57.96
CA GLN A 227 -46.96 7.07 -59.31
C GLN A 227 -47.28 5.90 -60.24
N ARG A 228 -47.06 4.67 -59.77
CA ARG A 228 -47.37 3.46 -60.52
C ARG A 228 -48.86 3.36 -60.84
N GLN A 229 -49.75 3.66 -59.90
CA GLN A 229 -51.20 3.66 -60.14
C GLN A 229 -51.61 4.72 -61.17
N VAL A 230 -50.98 5.90 -61.14
CA VAL A 230 -51.23 6.97 -62.13
C VAL A 230 -50.76 6.54 -63.52
N GLU A 231 -49.56 5.95 -63.63
CA GLU A 231 -49.04 5.43 -64.90
C GLU A 231 -49.91 4.28 -65.44
N GLU A 232 -50.31 3.32 -64.60
CA GLU A 232 -51.21 2.23 -64.98
C GLU A 232 -52.57 2.76 -65.47
N ARG A 233 -53.12 3.81 -64.84
CA ARG A 233 -54.35 4.47 -65.32
C ARG A 233 -54.16 5.13 -66.68
N LYS A 234 -53.09 5.93 -66.85
CA LYS A 234 -52.78 6.58 -68.14
C LYS A 234 -52.61 5.56 -69.26
N HIS A 235 -51.85 4.49 -69.02
CA HIS A 235 -51.69 3.43 -70.00
C HIS A 235 -53.00 2.71 -70.31
N MET A 236 -53.86 2.47 -69.31
CA MET A 236 -55.17 1.86 -69.56
C MET A 236 -56.09 2.79 -70.37
N GLU A 237 -56.06 4.10 -70.12
CA GLU A 237 -56.75 5.10 -70.93
C GLU A 237 -56.23 5.12 -72.38
N GLU A 238 -54.91 5.10 -72.59
CA GLU A 238 -54.30 5.00 -73.92
C GLU A 238 -54.69 3.73 -74.66
N ILE A 239 -54.63 2.57 -74.00
CA ILE A 239 -55.06 1.28 -74.57
C ILE A 239 -56.54 1.35 -74.97
N ASN A 240 -57.39 1.92 -74.12
CA ASN A 240 -58.82 2.04 -74.40
C ASN A 240 -59.09 3.01 -75.55
N PHE A 241 -58.36 4.12 -75.62
CA PHE A 241 -58.41 5.05 -76.74
C PHE A 241 -58.01 4.35 -78.03
N LEU A 242 -56.83 3.72 -78.07
CA LEU A 242 -56.33 2.98 -79.23
C LEU A 242 -57.30 1.87 -79.67
N LYS A 243 -57.91 1.13 -78.73
CA LYS A 243 -58.94 0.12 -79.04
C LYS A 243 -60.15 0.73 -79.74
N LYS A 244 -60.67 1.88 -79.24
CA LYS A 244 -61.79 2.59 -79.86
C LYS A 244 -61.43 3.09 -81.26
N THR A 245 -60.24 3.68 -81.44
CA THR A 245 -59.77 4.15 -82.75
C THR A 245 -59.60 2.98 -83.72
N ASN A 246 -59.04 1.85 -83.26
CA ASN A 246 -58.88 0.66 -84.08
C ASN A 246 -60.25 0.07 -84.48
N GLN A 247 -61.24 0.06 -83.58
CA GLN A 247 -62.62 -0.30 -83.91
C GLN A 247 -63.25 0.65 -84.95
N GLN A 248 -63.08 1.96 -84.80
CA GLN A 248 -63.56 2.94 -85.79
C GLN A 248 -62.90 2.75 -87.16
N LEU A 249 -61.59 2.55 -87.20
CA LEU A 249 -60.85 2.29 -88.44
C LEU A 249 -61.29 0.97 -89.09
N LYS A 250 -61.51 -0.09 -88.31
CA LYS A 250 -62.09 -1.35 -88.80
C LYS A 250 -63.48 -1.13 -89.40
N ALA A 251 -64.36 -0.41 -88.71
CA ALA A 251 -65.70 -0.10 -89.21
C ALA A 251 -65.66 0.77 -90.49
N GLN A 252 -64.71 1.71 -90.61
CA GLN A 252 -64.50 2.50 -91.83
C GLN A 252 -64.00 1.63 -93.00
N LEU A 253 -63.07 0.70 -92.74
CA LEU A 253 -62.59 -0.24 -93.75
C LEU A 253 -63.68 -1.22 -94.17
N GLU A 254 -64.47 -1.74 -93.23
CA GLU A 254 -65.64 -2.57 -93.54
C GLU A 254 -66.70 -1.79 -94.33
N GLY A 255 -66.88 -0.49 -94.08
CA GLY A 255 -67.73 0.39 -94.89
C GLY A 255 -67.19 0.67 -96.29
N LEU A 256 -65.88 0.62 -96.51
CA LEU A 256 -65.23 0.74 -97.82
C LEU A 256 -65.19 -0.58 -98.61
N ILE A 257 -65.20 -1.71 -97.91
CA ILE A 257 -65.14 -3.07 -98.49
C ILE A 257 -66.54 -3.68 -98.65
N ALA A 258 -67.54 -3.23 -97.88
CA ALA A 258 -68.93 -3.65 -98.06
C ALA A 258 -69.44 -3.19 -99.44
N PRO A 259 -69.98 -4.10 -100.26
CA PRO A 259 -70.40 -3.78 -101.62
C PRO A 259 -71.55 -2.77 -101.57
N LYS A 260 -71.39 -1.64 -102.28
CA LYS A 260 -72.52 -0.77 -102.60
C LYS A 260 -73.51 -1.59 -103.44
N LYS A 261 -74.75 -1.70 -102.96
CA LYS A 261 -75.91 -2.12 -103.76
C LYS A 261 -76.09 -1.20 -104.97
#